data_AF-A0A950B044-F1
#
_entry.id   AF-A0A950B044-F1
#
_cell.length_a   1.000
_cell.length_b   1.000
_cell.length_c   1.000
_cell.angle_alpha   90.00
_cell.angle_beta   90.00
_cell.angle_gamma   90.00
#
_symmetry.space_group_name_H-M   'P 1'
#
loop_
_entity.id
_entity.type
_entity.pdbx_description
1 polymer ?
#
loop_
_entity_poly.entity_id
_entity_poly.type
_entity_poly.pdbx_seq_one_letter_code
_entity_poly.pdbx_strand_id
1 'polypeptide(L)'
;DAVNAYQRYYSRRFAVRAQQLPQVSGAAELRDALNSGQAARNLEYFDATVGLAGDKLIDDYQVHFYERWDNVPALLDLVHASLPPALPVQVWELGQFWPDAPADESAHADELERAVNGFLDGGAQRVIWLPLAYNPNGRNPSELRFGLVDPDGHVRESGKAFARIAAAHARA
;
A
#
# COMPACT_ATOMS: atom_id res chain seq x y z
N ASP A 1 2.08 -16.36 12.97
CA ASP A 1 0.70 -16.34 13.52
C ASP A 1 0.05 -14.96 13.29
N ALA A 2 -1.23 -14.81 13.61
CA ALA A 2 -2.02 -13.62 13.30
C ALA A 2 -1.57 -12.35 14.05
N VAL A 3 -1.06 -12.49 15.28
CA VAL A 3 -0.55 -11.36 16.06
C VAL A 3 0.69 -10.78 15.38
N ASN A 4 1.61 -11.65 14.97
CA ASN A 4 2.81 -11.25 14.23
C ASN A 4 2.48 -10.61 12.87
N ALA A 5 1.47 -11.11 12.16
CA ALA A 5 1.02 -10.51 10.90
C ALA A 5 0.47 -9.09 11.11
N TYR A 6 -0.40 -8.90 12.12
CA TYR A 6 -0.94 -7.59 12.47
C TYR A 6 0.15 -6.60 12.89
N GLN A 7 1.06 -7.04 13.76
CA GLN A 7 2.21 -6.24 14.22
C GLN A 7 3.09 -5.79 13.06
N ARG A 8 3.38 -6.71 12.14
CA ARG A 8 4.19 -6.42 10.96
C ARG A 8 3.49 -5.48 9.98
N TYR A 9 2.20 -5.70 9.72
CA TYR A 9 1.42 -4.89 8.77
C TYR A 9 1.33 -3.44 9.25
N TYR A 10 1.03 -3.23 10.54
CA TYR A 10 0.87 -1.90 11.13
C TYR A 10 2.13 -1.34 11.80
N SER A 11 3.30 -1.95 11.60
CA SER A 11 4.53 -1.56 12.32
C SER A 11 4.88 -0.09 12.12
N ARG A 12 4.68 0.44 10.90
CA ARG A 12 4.94 1.84 10.56
C ARG A 12 3.81 2.78 11.00
N ARG A 13 2.67 2.27 11.46
CA ARG A 13 1.46 3.04 11.82
C ARG A 13 1.32 3.29 13.31
N PHE A 14 1.83 2.40 14.16
CA PHE A 14 1.57 2.46 15.61
C PHE A 14 1.89 3.82 16.24
N ALA A 15 3.06 4.40 15.92
CA ALA A 15 3.45 5.69 16.47
C ALA A 15 2.53 6.86 16.06
N VAL A 16 1.87 6.78 14.91
CA VAL A 16 1.07 7.87 14.32
C VAL A 16 -0.44 7.65 14.51
N ARG A 17 -0.88 6.40 14.67
CA ARG A 17 -2.29 6.00 14.72
C ARG A 17 -2.65 5.12 15.92
N ALA A 18 -1.86 5.15 17.00
CA ALA A 18 -2.04 4.28 18.17
C ALA A 18 -3.50 4.19 18.68
N GLN A 19 -4.26 5.29 18.63
CA GLN A 19 -5.66 5.31 19.07
C GLN A 19 -6.60 4.53 18.15
N GLN A 20 -6.31 4.44 16.86
CA GLN A 20 -7.14 3.74 15.87
C GLN A 20 -6.60 2.34 15.56
N LEU A 21 -5.30 2.14 15.71
CA LEU A 21 -4.56 0.93 15.42
C LEU A 21 -3.66 0.64 16.63
N PRO A 22 -4.20 0.03 17.70
CA PRO A 22 -3.42 -0.27 18.89
C PRO A 22 -2.38 -1.35 18.58
N GLN A 23 -1.22 -1.27 19.21
CA GLN A 23 -0.25 -2.36 19.22
C GLN A 23 -0.77 -3.49 20.12
N VAL A 24 -0.63 -4.75 19.69
CA VAL A 24 -1.23 -5.92 20.38
C VAL A 24 -0.20 -7.00 20.69
N SER A 25 -0.12 -7.47 21.93
CA SER A 25 0.83 -8.46 22.42
C SER A 25 0.31 -9.90 22.37
N GLY A 26 -1.00 -10.09 22.16
CA GLY A 26 -1.61 -11.41 22.20
C GLY A 26 -2.96 -11.52 21.50
N ALA A 27 -3.47 -12.75 21.43
CA ALA A 27 -4.68 -13.07 20.68
C ALA A 27 -5.95 -12.37 21.22
N ALA A 28 -6.04 -12.14 22.53
CA ALA A 28 -7.18 -11.42 23.13
C ALA A 28 -7.21 -9.97 22.65
N GLU A 29 -6.10 -9.25 22.79
CA GLU A 29 -5.96 -7.86 22.34
C GLU A 29 -6.15 -7.72 20.83
N LEU A 30 -5.67 -8.70 20.05
CA LEU A 30 -5.93 -8.75 18.61
C LEU A 30 -7.43 -8.86 18.30
N ARG A 31 -8.17 -9.73 19.00
CA ARG A 31 -9.63 -9.82 18.81
C ARG A 31 -10.31 -8.51 19.15
N ASP A 32 -9.91 -7.85 20.23
CA ASP A 32 -10.49 -6.56 20.62
C ASP A 32 -10.21 -5.48 19.57
N ALA A 33 -8.99 -5.42 19.03
CA ALA A 33 -8.63 -4.51 17.94
C ALA A 33 -9.46 -4.76 16.66
N LEU A 34 -9.64 -6.04 16.29
CA LEU A 34 -10.39 -6.46 15.12
C LEU A 34 -11.91 -6.32 15.30
N ASN A 35 -12.42 -6.28 16.54
CA ASN A 35 -13.83 -6.05 16.85
C ASN A 35 -14.20 -4.55 16.94
N SER A 36 -13.29 -3.65 16.57
CA SER A 36 -13.61 -2.22 16.53
C SER A 36 -14.66 -1.90 15.47
N GLY A 37 -15.49 -0.89 15.73
CA GLY A 37 -16.50 -0.46 14.75
C GLY A 37 -15.89 0.02 13.41
N GLN A 38 -14.62 0.44 13.40
CA GLN A 38 -13.91 0.76 12.15
C GLN A 38 -13.52 -0.50 11.38
N ALA A 39 -13.03 -1.54 12.05
CA ALA A 39 -12.70 -2.81 11.42
C ALA A 39 -13.94 -3.48 10.81
N ALA A 40 -15.06 -3.48 11.55
CA ALA A 40 -16.34 -3.98 11.05
C ALA A 40 -16.78 -3.25 9.77
N ARG A 41 -16.78 -1.90 9.77
CA ARG A 41 -17.11 -1.11 8.57
C ARG A 41 -16.18 -1.40 7.39
N ASN A 42 -14.87 -1.55 7.63
CA ASN A 42 -13.93 -1.84 6.56
C ASN A 42 -14.23 -3.19 5.90
N LEU A 43 -14.60 -4.21 6.69
CA LEU A 43 -15.01 -5.52 6.16
C LEU A 43 -16.33 -5.42 5.40
N GLU A 44 -17.31 -4.67 5.90
CA GLU A 44 -18.58 -4.42 5.19
C GLU A 44 -18.35 -3.76 3.81
N TYR A 45 -17.46 -2.76 3.72
CA TYR A 45 -17.10 -2.14 2.44
C TYR A 45 -16.37 -3.11 1.50
N PHE A 46 -15.49 -3.94 2.05
CA PHE A 46 -14.79 -4.97 1.27
C PHE A 46 -15.78 -5.99 0.70
N ASP A 47 -16.65 -6.56 1.54
CA ASP A 47 -17.66 -7.53 1.14
C ASP A 47 -18.64 -6.95 0.12
N ALA A 48 -19.08 -5.70 0.31
CA ALA A 48 -19.91 -5.01 -0.67
C ALA A 48 -19.22 -4.86 -2.02
N THR A 49 -17.92 -4.50 -2.02
CA THR A 49 -17.13 -4.37 -3.25
C THR A 49 -16.95 -5.72 -3.96
N VAL A 50 -16.70 -6.79 -3.20
CA VAL A 50 -16.63 -8.16 -3.72
C VAL A 50 -17.99 -8.61 -4.30
N GLY A 51 -19.10 -8.25 -3.67
CA GLY A 51 -20.45 -8.49 -4.20
C GLY A 51 -20.68 -7.79 -5.54
N LEU A 52 -20.36 -6.49 -5.62
CA LEU A 52 -20.44 -5.73 -6.88
C LEU A 52 -19.56 -6.32 -7.99
N ALA A 53 -18.36 -6.81 -7.64
CA ALA A 53 -17.48 -7.53 -8.54
C ALA A 53 -18.12 -8.83 -9.06
N GLY A 54 -18.70 -9.64 -8.17
CA GLY A 54 -19.41 -10.87 -8.52
C GLY A 54 -20.61 -10.63 -9.44
N ASP A 55 -21.34 -9.55 -9.21
CA ASP A 55 -22.47 -9.10 -10.02
C ASP A 55 -22.05 -8.40 -11.32
N LYS A 56 -20.74 -8.22 -11.56
CA LYS A 56 -20.16 -7.54 -12.73
C LYS A 56 -20.63 -6.10 -12.89
N LEU A 57 -20.81 -5.40 -11.76
CA LEU A 57 -21.19 -3.99 -11.71
C LEU A 57 -19.98 -3.04 -11.64
N ILE A 58 -18.78 -3.59 -11.53
CA ILE A 58 -17.51 -2.85 -11.62
C ILE A 58 -16.60 -3.52 -12.65
N ASP A 59 -15.82 -2.69 -13.36
CA ASP A 59 -14.90 -3.14 -14.40
C ASP A 59 -13.50 -3.47 -13.88
N ASP A 60 -13.11 -2.86 -12.75
CA ASP A 60 -11.77 -2.99 -12.16
C ASP A 60 -11.84 -2.93 -10.62
N TYR A 61 -10.95 -3.64 -9.94
CA TYR A 61 -10.73 -3.51 -8.51
C TYR A 61 -9.51 -2.63 -8.22
N GLN A 62 -9.71 -1.55 -7.45
CA GLN A 62 -8.65 -0.59 -7.13
C GLN A 62 -8.01 -0.89 -5.77
N VAL A 63 -6.69 -0.97 -5.75
CA VAL A 63 -5.88 -1.13 -4.54
C VAL A 63 -5.19 0.19 -4.20
N HIS A 64 -5.29 0.57 -2.93
CA HIS A 64 -4.53 1.66 -2.31
C HIS A 64 -3.64 1.06 -1.23
N PHE A 65 -2.33 1.21 -1.36
CA PHE A 65 -1.34 0.54 -0.53
C PHE A 65 -0.17 1.47 -0.17
N TYR A 66 0.12 1.54 1.13
CA TYR A 66 1.18 2.38 1.67
C TYR A 66 2.03 1.66 2.74
N GLU A 67 1.78 0.38 2.98
CA GLU A 67 2.51 -0.36 4.01
C GLU A 67 3.84 -0.90 3.46
N ARG A 68 4.60 -1.63 4.29
CA ARG A 68 5.87 -2.24 3.88
C ARG A 68 5.67 -3.14 2.66
N TRP A 69 6.60 -3.09 1.70
CA TRP A 69 6.59 -3.91 0.46
C TRP A 69 6.36 -5.39 0.74
N ASP A 70 6.88 -5.89 1.86
CA ASP A 70 6.79 -7.30 2.21
C ASP A 70 5.35 -7.76 2.50
N ASN A 71 4.39 -6.85 2.72
CA ASN A 71 2.96 -7.17 2.89
C ASN A 71 2.21 -7.36 1.55
N VAL A 72 2.83 -7.03 0.42
CA VAL A 72 2.18 -7.14 -0.92
C VAL A 72 1.68 -8.57 -1.20
N PRO A 73 2.45 -9.65 -0.96
CA PRO A 73 1.97 -11.01 -1.23
C PRO A 73 0.69 -11.36 -0.46
N ALA A 74 0.64 -11.07 0.84
CA ALA A 74 -0.54 -11.40 1.66
C ALA A 74 -1.78 -10.62 1.23
N LEU A 75 -1.62 -9.38 0.77
CA LEU A 75 -2.71 -8.59 0.21
C LEU A 75 -3.21 -9.19 -1.11
N LEU A 76 -2.30 -9.52 -2.03
CA LEU A 76 -2.66 -10.11 -3.31
C LEU A 76 -3.33 -11.48 -3.16
N ASP A 77 -2.87 -12.30 -2.21
CA ASP A 77 -3.52 -13.57 -1.87
C ASP A 77 -4.99 -13.36 -1.46
N LEU A 78 -5.26 -12.36 -0.61
CA LEU A 78 -6.63 -12.02 -0.20
C LEU A 78 -7.47 -11.53 -1.40
N VAL A 79 -6.92 -10.63 -2.20
CA VAL A 79 -7.60 -10.05 -3.36
C VAL A 79 -7.95 -11.14 -4.39
N HIS A 80 -7.00 -11.99 -4.75
CA HIS A 80 -7.24 -13.08 -5.71
C HIS A 80 -8.18 -14.16 -5.17
N ALA A 81 -8.15 -14.43 -3.87
CA ALA A 81 -9.08 -15.38 -3.26
C ALA A 81 -10.53 -14.83 -3.22
N SER A 82 -10.70 -13.51 -3.22
CA SER A 82 -11.99 -12.86 -3.00
C SER A 82 -12.66 -12.39 -4.29
N LEU A 83 -11.90 -12.07 -5.33
CA LEU A 83 -12.43 -11.50 -6.57
C LEU A 83 -12.65 -12.56 -7.67
N PRO A 84 -13.58 -12.30 -8.62
CA PRO A 84 -13.68 -13.11 -9.84
C PRO A 84 -12.34 -13.16 -10.58
N PRO A 85 -11.87 -14.32 -11.07
CA PRO A 85 -10.54 -14.46 -11.67
C PRO A 85 -10.26 -13.58 -12.89
N ALA A 86 -11.31 -13.13 -13.60
CA ALA A 86 -11.19 -12.30 -14.77
C ALA A 86 -11.27 -10.79 -14.48
N LEU A 87 -11.53 -10.38 -13.23
CA LEU A 87 -11.63 -8.97 -12.87
C LEU A 87 -10.22 -8.36 -12.76
N PRO A 88 -9.88 -7.34 -13.56
CA PRO A 88 -8.62 -6.64 -13.45
C PRO A 88 -8.38 -6.03 -12.06
N VAL A 89 -7.15 -6.17 -11.57
CA VAL A 89 -6.67 -5.47 -10.37
C VAL A 89 -5.76 -4.32 -10.81
N GLN A 90 -6.01 -3.13 -10.27
CA GLN A 90 -5.22 -1.93 -10.52
C GLN A 90 -4.78 -1.30 -9.21
N VAL A 91 -3.52 -0.89 -9.08
CA VAL A 91 -2.99 -0.18 -7.91
C VAL A 91 -2.97 1.32 -8.21
N TRP A 92 -3.95 2.04 -7.68
CA TRP A 92 -4.15 3.47 -7.98
C TRP A 92 -3.40 4.39 -7.04
N GLU A 93 -3.09 3.90 -5.85
CA GLU A 93 -2.24 4.61 -4.91
C GLU A 93 -1.24 3.62 -4.33
N LEU A 94 -0.02 3.62 -4.85
CA LEU A 94 1.11 2.97 -4.23
C LEU A 94 2.07 4.01 -3.66
N GLY A 95 2.41 3.89 -2.39
CA GLY A 95 3.45 4.72 -1.79
C GLY A 95 4.10 4.03 -0.61
N GLN A 96 4.90 4.77 0.14
CA GLN A 96 5.59 4.22 1.32
C GLN A 96 5.28 5.07 2.54
N PHE A 97 4.37 4.63 3.42
CA PHE A 97 4.18 5.30 4.69
C PHE A 97 5.30 4.90 5.66
N TRP A 98 6.32 5.72 5.80
CA TRP A 98 7.52 5.40 6.58
C TRP A 98 7.99 6.57 7.46
N PRO A 99 7.37 6.75 8.64
CA PRO A 99 7.64 7.90 9.51
C PRO A 99 9.06 7.99 10.07
N ASP A 100 9.71 6.85 10.24
CA ASP A 100 11.05 6.66 10.78
C ASP A 100 12.04 6.17 9.71
N ALA A 101 11.80 6.52 8.45
CA ALA A 101 12.67 6.12 7.35
C ALA A 101 14.09 6.68 7.53
N PRO A 102 15.12 5.92 7.12
CA PRO A 102 16.46 6.47 7.01
C PRO A 102 16.49 7.59 5.96
N ALA A 103 17.39 8.57 6.12
CA ALA A 103 17.61 9.61 5.11
C ALA A 103 18.31 9.12 3.82
N ASP A 104 18.36 7.80 3.63
CA ASP A 104 19.05 7.14 2.54
C ASP A 104 18.09 6.96 1.36
N GLU A 105 18.33 7.70 0.26
CA GLU A 105 17.51 7.59 -0.95
C GLU A 105 17.53 6.18 -1.56
N SER A 106 18.61 5.42 -1.38
CA SER A 106 18.70 4.07 -1.92
C SER A 106 17.73 3.11 -1.22
N ALA A 107 17.56 3.24 0.09
CA ALA A 107 16.57 2.47 0.85
C ALA A 107 15.12 2.75 0.38
N HIS A 108 14.83 4.02 0.06
CA HIS A 108 13.53 4.42 -0.49
C HIS A 108 13.30 3.91 -1.92
N ALA A 109 14.35 3.90 -2.75
CA ALA A 109 14.29 3.31 -4.08
C ALA A 109 14.07 1.79 -4.00
N ASP A 110 14.79 1.08 -3.13
CA ASP A 110 14.64 -0.36 -2.92
C ASP A 110 13.23 -0.75 -2.44
N GLU A 111 12.67 0.00 -1.48
CA GLU A 111 11.29 -0.21 -1.02
C GLU A 111 10.29 -0.04 -2.16
N LEU A 112 10.45 1.02 -2.97
CA LEU A 112 9.62 1.28 -4.14
C LEU A 112 9.74 0.17 -5.17
N GLU A 113 10.96 -0.21 -5.57
CA GLU A 113 11.19 -1.23 -6.59
C GLU A 113 10.55 -2.56 -6.18
N ARG A 114 10.71 -2.97 -4.92
CA ARG A 114 10.11 -4.21 -4.38
C ARG A 114 8.59 -4.14 -4.37
N ALA A 115 8.01 -3.02 -3.95
CA ALA A 115 6.57 -2.88 -3.90
C ALA A 115 5.95 -2.86 -5.31
N VAL A 116 6.51 -2.06 -6.22
CA VAL A 116 6.03 -1.93 -7.60
C VAL A 116 6.15 -3.28 -8.33
N ASN A 117 7.31 -3.92 -8.31
CA ASN A 117 7.49 -5.22 -8.96
C ASN A 117 6.62 -6.29 -8.31
N GLY A 118 6.47 -6.29 -6.98
CA GLY A 118 5.58 -7.22 -6.29
C GLY A 118 4.12 -7.14 -6.76
N PHE A 119 3.61 -5.95 -7.04
CA PHE A 119 2.27 -5.79 -7.61
C PHE A 119 2.20 -6.17 -9.09
N LEU A 120 3.20 -5.79 -9.90
CA LEU A 120 3.24 -6.12 -11.34
C LEU A 120 3.37 -7.63 -11.57
N ASP A 121 4.31 -8.28 -10.88
CA ASP A 121 4.49 -9.75 -10.89
C ASP A 121 3.26 -10.46 -10.31
N GLY A 122 2.56 -9.78 -9.40
CA GLY A 122 1.28 -10.18 -8.84
C GLY A 122 0.08 -10.07 -9.77
N GLY A 123 0.26 -9.60 -11.00
CA GLY A 123 -0.81 -9.49 -12.00
C GLY A 123 -1.58 -8.17 -12.00
N ALA A 124 -1.12 -7.15 -11.26
CA ALA A 124 -1.71 -5.81 -11.36
C ALA A 124 -1.49 -5.23 -12.76
N GLN A 125 -2.55 -4.76 -13.41
CA GLN A 125 -2.48 -4.21 -14.77
C GLN A 125 -1.96 -2.76 -14.79
N ARG A 126 -2.01 -2.09 -13.65
CA ARG A 126 -1.61 -0.69 -13.50
C ARG A 126 -1.06 -0.47 -12.10
N VAL A 127 0.02 0.30 -12.01
CA VAL A 127 0.57 0.80 -10.75
C VAL A 127 0.82 2.30 -10.89
N ILE A 128 0.21 3.08 -10.01
CA ILE A 128 0.41 4.54 -9.90
C ILE A 128 1.10 4.83 -8.58
N TRP A 129 2.28 5.43 -8.64
CA TRP A 129 2.97 5.88 -7.44
C TRP A 129 2.43 7.23 -6.95
N LEU A 130 2.15 7.34 -5.65
CA LEU A 130 1.73 8.56 -5.00
C LEU A 130 2.50 8.76 -3.67
N PRO A 131 3.09 9.95 -3.43
CA PRO A 131 3.01 11.16 -4.25
C PRO A 131 4.07 11.24 -5.35
N LEU A 132 3.81 12.05 -6.39
CA LEU A 132 4.85 12.48 -7.32
C LEU A 132 5.93 13.30 -6.59
N ALA A 133 5.49 14.33 -5.84
CA ALA A 133 6.35 15.22 -5.08
C ALA A 133 5.76 15.46 -3.68
N TYR A 134 6.64 15.62 -2.70
CA TYR A 134 6.27 16.13 -1.38
C TYR A 134 6.11 17.66 -1.44
N ASN A 135 5.12 18.21 -0.72
CA ASN A 135 4.93 19.66 -0.60
C ASN A 135 5.21 20.11 0.85
N PRO A 136 6.36 20.76 1.11
CA PRO A 136 6.72 21.23 2.45
C PRO A 136 5.82 22.34 2.98
N ASN A 137 5.10 23.03 2.10
CA ASN A 137 4.15 24.08 2.46
C ASN A 137 2.70 23.58 2.42
N GLY A 138 2.49 22.27 2.28
CA GLY A 138 1.18 21.65 2.15
C GLY A 138 0.51 21.32 3.49
N ARG A 139 -0.69 20.73 3.41
CA ARG A 139 -1.48 20.29 4.58
C ARG A 139 -0.75 19.26 5.45
N ASN A 140 0.15 18.47 4.86
CA ASN A 140 0.98 17.49 5.56
C ASN A 140 2.45 17.79 5.26
N PRO A 141 3.11 18.67 6.04
CA PRO A 141 4.50 19.09 5.83
C PRO A 141 5.50 18.08 6.42
N SER A 142 5.12 16.81 6.51
CA SER A 142 6.03 15.72 6.83
C SER A 142 6.08 14.79 5.63
N GLU A 143 7.29 14.45 5.19
CA GLU A 143 7.51 13.57 4.05
C GLU A 143 7.34 12.10 4.46
N LEU A 144 6.13 11.74 4.89
CA LEU A 144 5.84 10.37 5.35
C LEU A 144 5.69 9.39 4.19
N ARG A 145 5.41 9.87 2.97
CA ARG A 145 5.05 9.04 1.80
C ARG A 145 6.13 8.97 0.72
N PHE A 146 7.14 9.84 0.82
CA PHE A 146 8.31 10.00 -0.06
C PHE A 146 8.01 10.15 -1.56
N GLY A 147 8.34 11.31 -2.13
CA GLY A 147 8.11 11.60 -3.54
C GLY A 147 9.09 10.90 -4.50
N LEU A 148 8.73 10.91 -5.78
CA LEU A 148 9.65 10.57 -6.89
C LEU A 148 10.55 11.75 -7.28
N VAL A 149 10.09 12.97 -6.99
CA VAL A 149 10.83 14.21 -7.22
C VAL A 149 10.85 15.05 -5.95
N ASP A 150 11.92 15.81 -5.80
CA ASP A 150 12.05 16.84 -4.78
C ASP A 150 11.05 17.99 -5.01
N PRO A 151 10.74 18.78 -3.96
CA PRO A 151 9.86 19.94 -4.09
C PRO A 151 10.37 20.98 -5.11
N ASP A 152 11.65 21.00 -5.42
CA ASP A 152 12.28 21.88 -6.41
C ASP A 152 12.34 21.27 -7.83
N GLY A 153 11.83 20.05 -8.00
CA GLY A 153 11.70 19.35 -9.29
C GLY A 153 12.86 18.42 -9.63
N HIS A 154 13.88 18.27 -8.78
CA HIS A 154 14.94 17.28 -9.02
C HIS A 154 14.40 15.85 -8.91
N VAL A 155 14.81 14.96 -9.83
CA VAL A 155 14.40 13.56 -9.82
C VAL A 155 15.25 12.77 -8.83
N ARG A 156 14.59 12.15 -7.85
CA ARG A 156 15.21 11.32 -6.80
C ARG A 156 15.57 9.93 -7.31
N GLU A 157 16.35 9.17 -6.54
CA GLU A 157 16.65 7.76 -6.89
C GLU A 157 15.38 6.91 -7.06
N SER A 158 14.36 7.11 -6.22
CA SER A 158 13.04 6.47 -6.38
C SER A 158 12.37 6.84 -7.72
N GLY A 159 12.47 8.10 -8.16
CA GLY A 159 11.94 8.53 -9.46
C GLY A 159 12.67 7.90 -10.64
N LYS A 160 14.01 7.81 -10.56
CA LYS A 160 14.83 7.11 -11.56
C LYS A 160 14.48 5.63 -11.63
N ALA A 161 14.32 4.97 -10.48
CA ALA A 161 13.90 3.58 -10.38
C ALA A 161 12.53 3.34 -11.02
N PHE A 162 11.53 4.14 -10.64
CA PHE A 162 10.19 4.03 -11.20
C PHE A 162 10.18 4.22 -12.73
N ALA A 163 10.95 5.19 -13.25
CA ALA A 163 11.09 5.40 -14.68
C ALA A 163 11.74 4.21 -15.41
N ARG A 164 12.73 3.54 -14.80
CA ARG A 164 13.34 2.32 -15.36
C ARG A 164 12.32 1.18 -15.46
N ILE A 165 11.54 0.95 -14.39
CA ILE A 165 10.49 -0.08 -14.37
C ILE A 165 9.45 0.21 -15.46
N ALA A 166 8.93 1.44 -15.52
CA ALA A 166 7.95 1.84 -16.53
C ALA A 166 8.48 1.63 -17.96
N ALA A 167 9.75 1.99 -18.21
CA ALA A 167 10.38 1.80 -19.52
C ALA A 167 10.57 0.31 -19.88
N ALA A 168 10.82 -0.56 -18.90
CA ALA A 168 10.92 -1.99 -19.12
C ALA A 168 9.55 -2.61 -19.47
N HIS A 169 8.49 -2.22 -18.76
CA HIS A 169 7.14 -2.74 -19.01
C HIS A 169 6.47 -2.18 -20.27
N ALA A 170 6.82 -0.97 -20.71
CA ALA A 170 6.31 -0.41 -21.97
C ALA A 170 6.84 -1.14 -23.23
N ARG A 171 7.85 -2.00 -23.08
CA ARG A 171 8.49 -2.75 -24.18
C ARG A 171 8.05 -4.23 -24.23
N ALA A 172 7.30 -4.69 -23.24
CA ALA A 172 6.75 -6.04 -23.16
C ALA A 172 5.37 -6.09 -23.81
#